data_AF-A0A0D1JIV0-F1
#
_entry.id   AF-A0A0D1JIV0-F1
#
_cell.length_a   1.000
_cell.length_b   1.000
_cell.length_c   1.000
_cell.angle_alpha   90.00
_cell.angle_beta   90.00
_cell.angle_gamma   90.00
#
_symmetry.space_group_name_H-M   'P 1'
#
loop_
_entity.id
_entity.type
_entity.pdbx_description
1 polymer ?
#
loop_
_entity_poly.entity_id
_entity_poly.type
_entity_poly.pdbx_seq_one_letter_code
_entity_poly.pdbx_strand_id
1 'polypeptide(L)'
;MQGFRVTKISELADVFDKAVAFGKTEPVLIDARISGDRPVPTEALQLDPTTNTPEQIAAFKARFEAEDLQPLRDFLVANDVVVGDANVENGGF
;
A
#
# COMPACT_ATOMS: atom_id res chain seq x y z
N MET A 1 4.14 -19.20 -27.45
CA MET A 1 3.94 -18.06 -26.52
C MET A 1 2.46 -17.87 -26.26
N GLN A 2 2.02 -18.10 -25.03
CA GLN A 2 0.62 -17.98 -24.61
C GLN A 2 0.40 -16.63 -23.88
N GLY A 3 -0.74 -16.00 -24.13
CA GLY A 3 -1.16 -14.76 -23.46
C GLY A 3 -2.43 -14.94 -22.64
N PHE A 4 -2.50 -14.26 -21.50
CA PHE A 4 -3.70 -14.13 -20.66
C PHE A 4 -3.99 -12.65 -20.40
N ARG A 5 -5.26 -12.31 -20.27
CA ARG A 5 -5.69 -10.97 -19.82
C ARG A 5 -6.60 -11.13 -18.63
N VAL A 6 -6.34 -10.38 -17.57
CA VAL A 6 -7.15 -10.37 -16.33
C VAL A 6 -7.62 -8.96 -16.02
N THR A 7 -8.86 -8.86 -15.56
CA THR A 7 -9.53 -7.60 -15.24
C THR A 7 -10.17 -7.59 -13.84
N LYS A 8 -10.21 -8.74 -13.17
CA LYS A 8 -10.80 -8.90 -11.83
C LYS A 8 -9.92 -9.73 -10.93
N ILE A 9 -9.95 -9.42 -9.63
CA ILE A 9 -9.19 -10.14 -8.59
C ILE A 9 -9.56 -11.64 -8.58
N SER A 10 -10.85 -11.97 -8.75
CA SER A 10 -11.34 -13.36 -8.75
C SER A 10 -10.78 -14.24 -9.88
N GLU A 11 -10.21 -13.63 -10.93
CA GLU A 11 -9.64 -14.36 -12.08
C GLU A 11 -8.18 -14.75 -11.83
N LEU A 12 -7.52 -14.14 -10.84
CA LEU A 12 -6.07 -14.23 -10.66
C LEU A 12 -5.62 -15.67 -10.37
N ALA A 13 -6.26 -16.37 -9.44
CA ALA A 13 -5.85 -17.72 -9.05
C ALA A 13 -5.81 -18.67 -10.26
N ASP A 14 -6.94 -18.82 -10.96
CA ASP A 14 -7.06 -19.72 -12.11
C ASP A 14 -6.12 -19.34 -13.27
N VAL A 15 -5.92 -18.04 -13.53
CA VAL A 15 -5.06 -17.59 -14.62
C VAL A 15 -3.59 -17.80 -14.27
N PHE A 16 -3.18 -17.53 -13.04
CA PHE A 16 -1.82 -17.79 -12.59
C PHE A 16 -1.50 -19.29 -12.61
N ASP A 17 -2.43 -20.16 -12.19
CA ASP A 17 -2.24 -21.62 -12.26
C ASP A 17 -1.99 -22.09 -13.69
N LYS A 18 -2.80 -21.60 -14.65
CA LYS A 18 -2.60 -21.88 -16.09
C LYS A 18 -1.27 -21.33 -16.58
N ALA A 19 -0.95 -20.08 -16.26
CA ALA A 19 0.27 -19.43 -16.71
C ALA A 19 1.53 -20.14 -16.19
N VAL A 20 1.53 -20.57 -14.92
CA VAL A 20 2.62 -21.36 -14.32
C VAL A 20 2.76 -22.71 -15.03
N ALA A 21 1.65 -23.38 -15.36
CA ALA A 21 1.69 -24.65 -16.09
C ALA A 21 2.31 -24.49 -17.49
N PHE A 22 1.87 -23.48 -18.26
CA PHE A 22 2.45 -23.15 -19.57
C PHE A 22 3.91 -22.67 -19.48
N GLY A 23 4.21 -21.89 -18.44
CA GLY A 23 5.53 -21.29 -18.16
C GLY A 23 6.66 -22.30 -17.95
N LYS A 24 6.34 -23.58 -17.73
CA LYS A 24 7.33 -24.67 -17.62
C LYS A 24 8.02 -25.00 -18.93
N THR A 25 7.38 -24.75 -20.06
CA THR A 25 7.89 -25.14 -21.39
C THR A 25 8.04 -23.96 -22.34
N GLU A 26 7.25 -22.90 -22.17
CA GLU A 26 7.27 -21.73 -23.05
C GLU A 26 7.11 -20.43 -22.25
N PRO A 27 7.64 -19.30 -22.75
CA PRO A 27 7.32 -17.98 -22.22
C PRO A 27 5.81 -17.69 -22.25
N VAL A 28 5.34 -17.03 -21.20
CA VAL A 28 3.93 -16.63 -20.99
C VAL A 28 3.83 -15.14 -20.68
N LEU A 29 2.77 -14.49 -21.16
CA LEU A 29 2.46 -13.09 -20.85
C LEU A 29 1.10 -13.01 -20.14
N ILE A 30 1.04 -12.26 -19.04
CA ILE A 30 -0.22 -11.90 -18.36
C ILE A 30 -0.38 -10.38 -18.42
N ASP A 31 -1.38 -9.91 -19.16
CA ASP A 31 -1.82 -8.52 -19.22
C ASP A 31 -2.83 -8.26 -18.09
N ALA A 32 -2.32 -7.81 -16.94
CA ALA A 32 -3.15 -7.46 -15.79
C ALA A 32 -3.64 -6.02 -15.88
N ARG A 33 -4.96 -5.85 -16.06
CA ARG A 33 -5.60 -4.54 -16.08
C ARG A 33 -5.98 -4.13 -14.66
N ILE A 34 -5.05 -3.43 -14.02
CA ILE A 34 -5.19 -2.90 -12.66
C ILE A 34 -5.95 -1.57 -12.64
N SER A 35 -6.41 -1.16 -11.46
CA SER A 35 -6.96 0.18 -11.23
C SER A 35 -5.87 1.24 -11.34
N GLY A 36 -6.29 2.52 -11.33
CA GLY A 36 -5.39 3.68 -11.29
C GLY A 36 -4.99 4.08 -9.87
N ASP A 37 -5.22 3.22 -8.87
CA ASP A 37 -4.99 3.56 -7.47
C ASP A 37 -3.50 3.72 -7.20
N ARG A 38 -3.14 4.80 -6.49
CA ARG A 38 -1.75 5.08 -6.10
C ARG A 38 -1.43 4.26 -4.85
N PRO A 39 -0.25 3.63 -4.76
CA PRO A 39 0.24 3.07 -3.50
C PRO A 39 0.29 4.11 -2.37
N VAL A 40 0.18 3.65 -1.12
CA VAL A 40 0.33 4.48 0.07
C VAL A 40 1.67 5.23 0.03
N PRO A 41 1.69 6.57 0.15
CA PRO A 41 2.93 7.34 0.19
C PRO A 41 3.53 7.31 1.60
N THR A 42 4.47 6.40 1.83
CA THR A 42 5.13 6.22 3.14
C THR A 42 6.03 7.39 3.52
N GLU A 43 6.50 8.14 2.54
CA GLU A 43 7.29 9.36 2.69
C GLU A 43 6.46 10.56 3.20
N ALA A 44 5.13 10.48 3.12
CA ALA A 44 4.21 11.58 3.43
C ALA A 44 2.96 11.08 4.18
N LEU A 45 3.16 10.34 5.27
CA LEU A 45 2.08 9.78 6.09
C LEU A 45 1.26 10.87 6.79
N GLN A 46 -0.05 10.85 6.57
CA GLN A 46 -1.01 11.73 7.24
C GLN A 46 -1.86 10.92 8.22
N LEU A 47 -1.23 10.37 9.26
CA LEU A 47 -1.90 9.51 10.25
C LEU A 47 -1.87 10.09 11.66
N ASP A 48 -0.92 10.98 11.93
CA ASP A 48 -0.65 11.46 13.27
C ASP A 48 -1.39 12.77 13.59
N PRO A 49 -2.20 12.82 14.66
CA PRO A 49 -2.99 14.00 15.03
C PRO A 49 -2.16 15.18 15.55
N THR A 50 -0.86 15.00 15.87
CA THR A 50 -0.03 16.15 16.26
C THR A 50 0.51 16.93 15.07
N THR A 51 0.50 16.34 13.86
CA THR A 51 1.07 16.96 12.65
C THR A 51 0.04 17.15 11.54
N ASN A 52 -1.15 16.55 11.65
CA ASN A 52 -2.19 16.59 10.64
C ASN A 52 -3.55 16.88 11.26
N THR A 53 -4.45 17.50 10.50
CA THR A 53 -5.83 17.71 10.94
C THR A 53 -6.65 16.42 10.85
N PRO A 54 -7.75 16.29 11.61
CA PRO A 54 -8.65 15.15 11.51
C PRO A 54 -9.16 14.89 10.08
N GLU A 55 -9.40 15.96 9.30
CA GLU A 55 -9.85 15.87 7.91
C GLU A 55 -8.77 15.31 7.00
N GLN A 56 -7.50 15.72 7.19
CA GLN A 56 -6.36 15.17 6.44
C GLN A 56 -6.20 13.68 6.72
N ILE A 57 -6.28 13.28 8.00
CA ILE A 57 -6.17 11.88 8.41
C ILE A 57 -7.31 11.05 7.81
N ALA A 58 -8.56 11.54 7.91
CA ALA A 58 -9.72 10.84 7.35
C ALA A 58 -9.61 10.70 5.82
N ALA A 59 -9.20 11.75 5.11
CA ALA A 59 -9.01 11.71 3.67
C ALA A 59 -7.88 10.75 3.26
N PHE A 60 -6.78 10.72 4.02
CA PHE A 60 -5.68 9.78 3.78
C PHE A 60 -6.13 8.33 3.97
N LYS A 61 -6.78 8.03 5.10
CA LYS A 61 -7.29 6.69 5.41
C LYS A 61 -8.25 6.18 4.33
N ALA A 62 -9.25 6.98 3.97
CA ALA A 62 -10.23 6.61 2.96
C ALA A 62 -9.64 6.45 1.56
N ARG A 63 -8.63 7.25 1.19
CA ARG A 63 -8.00 7.16 -0.14
C ARG A 63 -7.16 5.90 -0.33
N PHE A 64 -6.52 5.43 0.74
CA PHE A 64 -5.52 4.37 0.67
C PHE A 64 -5.91 3.09 1.41
N GLU A 65 -7.18 2.96 1.81
CA GLU A 65 -7.68 1.79 2.57
C GLU A 65 -6.82 1.54 3.83
N ALA A 66 -6.51 2.63 4.54
CA ALA A 66 -5.55 2.68 5.65
C ALA A 66 -6.24 2.89 7.02
N GLU A 67 -7.49 2.46 7.16
CA GLU A 67 -8.32 2.67 8.35
C GLU A 67 -7.64 2.18 9.64
N ASP A 68 -7.01 1.01 9.56
CA ASP A 68 -6.39 0.33 10.69
C ASP A 68 -4.95 0.78 10.97
N LEU A 69 -4.32 1.53 10.05
CA LEU A 69 -2.95 2.02 10.27
C LEU A 69 -2.91 3.01 11.44
N GLN A 70 -1.91 2.81 12.30
CA GLN A 70 -1.60 3.65 13.46
C GLN A 70 -0.29 4.41 13.23
N PRO A 71 -0.18 5.68 13.65
CA PRO A 71 1.10 6.38 13.66
C PRO A 71 2.08 5.71 14.64
N LEU A 72 3.38 5.73 14.31
CA LEU A 72 4.44 5.16 15.17
C LEU A 72 4.39 5.71 16.60
N ARG A 73 4.03 6.99 16.75
CA ARG A 73 3.90 7.68 18.03
C ARG A 73 3.03 6.92 19.03
N ASP A 74 1.93 6.31 18.60
CA ASP A 74 1.02 5.60 19.51
C ASP A 74 1.72 4.41 20.17
N PHE A 75 2.53 3.68 19.41
CA PHE A 75 3.32 2.57 19.95
C PHE A 75 4.45 3.06 20.87
N LEU A 76 5.08 4.20 20.56
CA LEU A 76 6.13 4.78 21.41
C LEU A 76 5.58 5.22 22.76
N VAL A 77 4.46 5.95 22.76
CA VAL A 77 3.77 6.39 23.98
C VAL A 77 3.29 5.19 24.80
N ALA A 78 2.76 4.15 24.16
CA ALA A 78 2.33 2.93 24.84
C ALA A 78 3.49 2.15 25.51
N ASN A 79 4.73 2.44 25.16
CA ASN A 79 5.94 1.83 25.73
C ASN A 79 6.79 2.84 26.53
N ASP A 80 6.18 3.91 27.03
CA ASP A 80 6.83 4.95 27.85
C ASP A 80 8.02 5.66 27.17
N VAL A 81 8.07 5.65 25.83
CA VAL A 81 9.11 6.34 25.07
C VAL A 81 8.67 7.79 24.83
N VAL A 82 9.50 8.74 25.29
CA VAL A 82 9.29 10.16 25.04
C VAL A 82 9.52 10.46 23.56
N VAL A 83 8.47 10.90 22.87
CA VAL A 83 8.54 11.30 21.46
C VAL A 83 8.98 12.75 21.39
N GLY A 84 10.19 13.00 20.90
CA GLY A 84 10.66 14.36 20.61
C GLY A 84 9.95 14.98 19.41
N ASP A 85 9.92 16.31 19.35
CA ASP A 85 9.40 17.06 18.19
C ASP A 85 10.32 16.85 16.99
N ALA A 86 10.07 15.79 16.23
CA ALA A 86 10.77 15.51 14.98
C ALA A 86 10.22 16.39 13.85
N ASN A 87 10.29 17.72 14.00
CA ASN A 87 10.40 18.60 12.84
C ASN A 87 11.83 18.45 12.28
N VAL A 88 12.12 17.29 11.71
CA VAL A 88 13.33 17.10 10.91
C VAL A 88 13.01 17.73 9.56
N GLU A 89 13.43 18.99 9.39
CA GLU A 89 13.32 19.75 8.13
C GLU A 89 13.99 19.06 6.92
N ASN A 90 14.66 17.93 7.12
CA ASN A 90 15.38 17.20 6.08
C ASN A 90 14.84 15.78 5.99
N GLY A 91 14.16 15.50 4.87
CA GLY A 91 13.55 14.21 4.55
C GLY A 91 14.47 13.02 4.87
N GLY A 92 13.97 12.13 5.71
CA GLY A 92 14.53 10.80 5.92
C GLY A 92 13.70 9.77 5.16
N PHE A 93 14.29 9.28 4.06
CA PHE A 93 13.88 8.17 3.17
C PHE A 93 12.42 8.07 2.73
#